data_AF-A0A3N5TWQ3-F1
#
_entry.id   AF-A0A3N5TWQ3-F1
#
_cell.length_a   1.000
_cell.length_b   1.000
_cell.length_c   1.000
_cell.angle_alpha   90.00
_cell.angle_beta   90.00
_cell.angle_gamma   90.00
#
_symmetry.space_group_name_H-M   'P 1'
#
loop_
_entity.id
_entity.type
_entity.pdbx_description
1 polymer ?
#
loop_
_entity_poly.entity_id
_entity_poly.type
_entity_poly.pdbx_seq_one_letter_code
_entity_poly.pdbx_strand_id
1 'polypeptide(L)'
;MAHSFKPIDTGRLKTYSISQRKSKVSADDFAACWNKGGSLKKFLDGLPGILAGIDLRDGLSSMAGAFLNKKTILIGMGAHVIKVGLNPVLIDLMRRGIITAVAMNGAGIIHDS
;
A
#
# COMPACT_ATOMS: atom_id res chain seq x y z
N MET A 1 -22.10 -42.31 -4.38
CA MET A 1 -23.20 -42.15 -3.40
C MET A 1 -23.07 -40.76 -2.80
N ALA A 2 -24.15 -39.98 -2.74
CA ALA A 2 -24.11 -38.67 -2.08
C ALA A 2 -23.94 -38.88 -0.57
N HIS A 3 -22.89 -38.31 0.03
CA HIS A 3 -22.74 -38.32 1.48
C HIS A 3 -23.81 -37.41 2.10
N SER A 4 -24.71 -38.01 2.88
CA SER A 4 -25.69 -37.27 3.67
C SER A 4 -25.02 -36.78 4.96
N PHE A 5 -24.86 -35.46 5.09
CA PHE A 5 -24.36 -34.86 6.32
C PHE A 5 -25.53 -34.56 7.26
N LYS A 6 -25.41 -34.99 8.53
CA LYS A 6 -26.38 -34.63 9.57
C LYS A 6 -26.32 -33.11 9.82
N PRO A 7 -27.44 -32.38 9.83
CA PRO A 7 -27.46 -30.95 10.11
C PRO A 7 -26.87 -30.63 11.48
N ILE A 8 -26.14 -29.51 11.57
CA ILE A 8 -25.59 -28.99 12.83
C ILE A 8 -26.76 -28.56 13.73
N ASP A 9 -26.71 -28.93 15.01
CA ASP A 9 -27.66 -28.49 16.03
C ASP A 9 -27.42 -27.01 16.37
N THR A 10 -28.40 -26.16 16.07
CA THR A 10 -28.36 -24.71 16.29
C THR A 10 -29.06 -24.26 17.57
N GLY A 11 -29.65 -25.19 18.36
CA GLY A 11 -30.49 -24.86 19.50
C GLY A 11 -29.79 -24.14 20.66
N ARG A 12 -28.45 -24.14 20.69
CA ARG A 12 -27.63 -23.42 21.69
C ARG A 12 -27.00 -22.13 21.17
N LEU A 13 -27.26 -21.72 19.93
CA LEU A 13 -26.71 -20.49 19.39
C LEU A 13 -27.34 -19.27 20.04
N LYS A 14 -26.51 -18.37 20.56
CA LYS A 14 -26.92 -17.02 20.94
C LYS A 14 -26.69 -16.10 19.76
N THR A 15 -27.77 -15.57 19.19
CA THR A 15 -27.73 -14.61 18.10
C THR A 15 -27.88 -13.19 18.63
N TYR A 16 -27.41 -12.22 17.85
CA TYR A 16 -27.61 -10.80 18.11
C TYR A 16 -27.86 -10.10 16.78
N SER A 17 -28.46 -8.91 16.83
CA SER A 17 -28.74 -8.17 15.60
C SER A 17 -27.44 -7.71 14.96
N ILE A 18 -27.31 -7.90 13.63
CA ILE A 18 -26.18 -7.36 12.88
C ILE A 18 -26.06 -5.84 13.01
N SER A 19 -27.18 -5.13 13.23
CA SER A 19 -27.19 -3.67 13.43
C SER A 19 -26.51 -3.22 14.72
N GLN A 20 -26.38 -4.11 15.71
CA GLN A 20 -25.70 -3.83 16.98
C GLN A 20 -24.18 -4.06 16.90
N ARG A 21 -23.71 -4.67 15.81
CA ARG A 21 -22.28 -4.92 15.61
C ARG A 21 -21.57 -3.61 15.26
N LYS A 22 -20.59 -3.22 16.07
CA LYS A 22 -19.67 -2.14 15.70
C LYS A 22 -18.83 -2.58 14.49
N SER A 23 -19.06 -1.97 13.34
CA SER A 23 -18.25 -2.16 12.14
C SER A 23 -16.98 -1.31 12.22
N LYS A 24 -15.83 -1.90 11.89
CA LYS A 24 -14.54 -1.20 11.74
C LYS A 24 -14.33 -0.61 10.35
N VAL A 25 -15.23 -0.94 9.42
CA VAL A 25 -15.17 -0.58 8.00
C VAL A 25 -16.55 -0.05 7.62
N SER A 26 -16.56 1.05 6.89
CA SER A 26 -17.72 1.70 6.32
C SER A 26 -17.63 1.67 4.79
N ALA A 27 -18.73 1.95 4.10
CA ALA A 27 -18.72 2.07 2.64
C ALA A 27 -17.83 3.23 2.16
N ASP A 28 -17.59 4.24 3.01
CA ASP A 28 -16.72 5.38 2.70
C ASP A 28 -15.24 4.98 2.63
N ASP A 29 -14.86 3.85 3.24
CA ASP A 29 -13.50 3.31 3.18
C ASP A 29 -13.22 2.57 1.86
N PHE A 30 -14.25 2.31 1.06
CA PHE A 30 -14.13 1.48 -0.14
C PHE A 30 -13.40 2.21 -1.27
N ALA A 31 -12.79 1.40 -2.15
CA ALA A 31 -12.17 1.90 -3.36
C ALA A 31 -13.22 2.36 -4.37
N ALA A 32 -12.86 3.34 -5.20
CA ALA A 32 -13.62 3.68 -6.40
C ALA A 32 -13.25 2.77 -7.58
N CYS A 33 -14.20 2.48 -8.45
CA CYS A 33 -13.93 1.71 -9.67
C CYS A 33 -13.00 2.47 -10.63
N TRP A 34 -12.05 1.75 -11.22
CA TRP A 34 -11.17 2.30 -12.24
C TRP A 34 -11.93 2.63 -13.52
N ASN A 35 -11.62 3.79 -14.11
CA ASN A 35 -12.17 4.24 -15.38
C ASN A 35 -11.06 4.27 -16.43
N LYS A 36 -11.26 3.57 -17.55
CA LYS A 36 -10.32 3.56 -18.67
C LYS A 36 -10.04 4.99 -19.16
N GLY A 37 -8.76 5.30 -19.39
CA GLY A 37 -8.31 6.65 -19.75
C GLY A 37 -8.18 7.62 -18.57
N GLY A 38 -8.37 7.14 -17.33
CA GLY A 38 -8.10 7.93 -16.13
C GLY A 38 -6.62 8.30 -15.98
N SER A 39 -6.36 9.37 -15.21
CA SER A 39 -5.00 9.73 -14.82
C SER A 39 -4.52 8.89 -13.64
N LEU A 40 -3.20 8.82 -13.44
CA LEU A 40 -2.61 8.21 -12.25
C LEU A 40 -3.13 8.87 -10.96
N LYS A 41 -3.35 10.19 -10.97
CA LYS A 41 -3.97 10.88 -9.83
C LYS A 41 -5.35 10.30 -9.50
N LYS A 42 -6.22 10.12 -10.51
CA LYS A 42 -7.55 9.52 -10.30
C LYS A 42 -7.46 8.08 -9.79
N PHE A 43 -6.45 7.32 -10.23
CA PHE A 43 -6.20 5.99 -9.68
C PHE A 43 -5.86 6.05 -8.19
N LEU A 44 -4.89 6.90 -7.81
CA LEU A 44 -4.46 7.06 -6.42
C LEU A 44 -5.59 7.60 -5.51
N ASP A 45 -6.39 8.56 -6.01
CA ASP A 45 -7.57 9.10 -5.33
C ASP A 45 -8.69 8.05 -5.17
N GLY A 46 -8.71 7.02 -6.03
CA GLY A 46 -9.68 5.92 -5.98
C GLY A 46 -9.28 4.74 -5.10
N LEU A 47 -8.06 4.69 -4.57
CA LEU A 47 -7.63 3.67 -3.61
C LEU A 47 -8.50 3.69 -2.33
N PRO A 48 -8.67 2.54 -1.66
CA PRO A 48 -9.49 2.48 -0.45
C PRO A 48 -8.88 3.32 0.66
N GLY A 49 -9.73 3.96 1.45
CA GLY A 49 -9.36 4.73 2.63
C GLY A 49 -9.07 3.86 3.85
N ILE A 50 -8.40 2.71 3.68
CA ILE A 50 -8.10 1.79 4.79
C ILE A 50 -6.81 1.01 4.55
N LEU A 51 -6.15 0.59 5.64
CA LEU A 51 -4.95 -0.24 5.64
C LEU A 51 -3.87 0.34 4.69
N ALA A 52 -3.28 -0.50 3.83
CA ALA A 52 -2.25 -0.13 2.87
C ALA A 52 -2.67 1.00 1.91
N GLY A 53 -3.97 1.23 1.71
CA GLY A 53 -4.46 2.36 0.92
C GLY A 53 -4.20 3.71 1.59
N ILE A 54 -4.33 3.77 2.93
CA ILE A 54 -3.90 4.92 3.73
C ILE A 54 -2.39 4.98 3.79
N ASP A 55 -1.71 3.87 4.12
CA ASP A 55 -0.25 3.85 4.31
C ASP A 55 0.49 4.37 3.07
N LEU A 56 0.03 3.99 1.87
CA LEU A 56 0.60 4.46 0.62
C LEU A 56 0.41 5.98 0.46
N ARG A 57 -0.80 6.51 0.72
CA ARG A 57 -1.10 7.94 0.59
C ARG A 57 -0.32 8.77 1.60
N ASP A 58 -0.20 8.29 2.82
CA ASP A 58 0.53 8.96 3.89
C ASP A 58 2.03 9.00 3.58
N GLY A 59 2.59 7.89 3.09
CA GLY A 59 3.98 7.82 2.63
C GLY A 59 4.25 8.78 1.46
N LEU A 60 3.39 8.78 0.44
CA LEU A 60 3.50 9.68 -0.71
C LEU A 60 3.40 11.16 -0.30
N SER A 61 2.43 11.49 0.55
CA SER A 61 2.20 12.87 1.02
C SER A 61 3.35 13.36 1.90
N SER A 62 3.88 12.49 2.76
CA SER A 62 5.04 12.81 3.62
C SER A 62 6.30 13.05 2.79
N MET A 63 6.56 12.20 1.79
CA MET A 63 7.70 12.37 0.90
C MET A 63 7.58 13.62 0.04
N ALA A 64 6.40 13.89 -0.53
CA ALA A 64 6.14 15.10 -1.30
C ALA A 64 6.28 16.36 -0.43
N GLY A 65 5.71 16.35 0.77
CA GLY A 65 5.85 17.43 1.75
C GLY A 65 7.30 17.67 2.15
N ALA A 66 8.07 16.63 2.41
CA ALA A 66 9.50 16.73 2.72
C ALA A 66 10.27 17.41 1.58
N PHE A 67 10.04 16.98 0.34
CA PHE A 67 10.68 17.57 -0.83
C PHE A 67 10.32 19.05 -1.03
N LEU A 68 9.02 19.39 -0.97
CA LEU A 68 8.55 20.78 -1.12
C LEU A 68 9.09 21.70 -0.02
N ASN A 69 9.29 21.17 1.19
CA ASN A 69 9.87 21.90 2.32
C ASN A 69 11.41 21.81 2.39
N LYS A 70 12.07 21.37 1.30
CA LYS A 70 13.53 21.27 1.17
C LYS A 70 14.17 20.44 2.30
N LYS A 71 13.51 19.36 2.71
CA LYS A 71 14.03 18.41 3.71
C LYS A 71 14.80 17.29 3.02
N THR A 72 15.76 16.73 3.75
CA THR A 72 16.50 15.52 3.36
C THR A 72 15.54 14.33 3.31
N ILE A 73 15.57 13.60 2.20
CA ILE A 73 14.91 12.30 2.05
C ILE A 73 15.99 11.25 1.87
N LEU A 74 16.10 10.36 2.86
CA LEU A 74 17.01 9.21 2.86
C LEU A 74 16.20 7.94 2.63
N ILE A 75 16.60 7.12 1.66
CA ILE A 75 15.98 5.81 1.43
C ILE A 75 16.85 4.71 2.08
N GLY A 76 16.25 3.98 3.01
CA GLY A 76 16.78 2.70 3.49
C GLY A 76 16.22 1.56 2.65
N MET A 77 17.08 0.78 1.98
CA MET A 77 16.64 -0.34 1.14
C MET A 77 17.58 -1.55 1.17
N GLY A 78 17.03 -2.74 0.96
CA GLY A 78 17.81 -3.93 0.64
C GLY A 78 18.09 -4.05 -0.86
N ALA A 79 19.01 -4.94 -1.23
CA ALA A 79 19.44 -5.10 -2.62
C ALA A 79 18.35 -5.60 -3.60
N HIS A 80 17.24 -6.14 -3.09
CA HIS A 80 16.13 -6.61 -3.93
C HIS A 80 15.47 -5.49 -4.75
N VAL A 81 15.53 -4.24 -4.28
CA VAL A 81 14.96 -3.10 -5.01
C VAL A 81 15.67 -2.91 -6.35
N ILE A 82 17.00 -2.89 -6.35
CA ILE A 82 17.80 -2.71 -7.57
C ILE A 82 17.88 -4.00 -8.41
N LYS A 83 17.91 -5.18 -7.75
CA LYS A 83 17.95 -6.48 -8.42
C LYS A 83 16.80 -6.69 -9.41
N VAL A 84 15.62 -6.14 -9.11
CA VAL A 84 14.41 -6.27 -9.95
C VAL A 84 14.25 -5.14 -10.96
N GLY A 85 15.29 -4.33 -11.19
CA GLY A 85 15.32 -3.32 -12.24
C GLY A 85 14.77 -1.95 -11.85
N LEU A 86 14.63 -1.62 -10.56
CA LEU A 86 14.18 -0.28 -10.14
C LEU A 86 15.31 0.77 -10.09
N ASN A 87 16.54 0.39 -10.44
CA ASN A 87 17.69 1.28 -10.42
C ASN A 87 17.45 2.58 -11.23
N PRO A 88 16.92 2.55 -12.48
CA PRO A 88 16.69 3.77 -13.25
C PRO A 88 15.72 4.75 -12.58
N VAL A 89 14.73 4.25 -11.83
CA VAL A 89 13.76 5.08 -11.11
C VAL A 89 14.42 5.76 -9.92
N LEU A 90 15.23 5.02 -9.14
CA LEU A 90 15.98 5.59 -8.02
C LEU A 90 16.96 6.66 -8.51
N ILE A 91 17.69 6.39 -9.59
CA ILE A 91 18.63 7.33 -10.20
C ILE A 91 17.91 8.59 -10.70
N ASP A 92 16.73 8.47 -11.33
CA ASP A 92 15.93 9.65 -11.72
C ASP A 92 15.57 10.51 -10.51
N LEU A 93 15.07 9.89 -9.44
CA LEU A 93 14.71 10.60 -8.22
C LEU A 93 15.92 11.25 -7.52
N MET A 94 17.09 10.62 -7.58
CA MET A 94 18.35 11.20 -7.09
C MET A 94 18.79 12.39 -7.93
N ARG A 95 18.76 12.26 -9.28
CA ARG A 95 19.13 13.35 -10.21
C ARG A 95 18.23 14.57 -10.07
N ARG A 96 16.95 14.34 -9.75
CA ARG A 96 15.96 15.41 -9.48
C ARG A 96 16.10 16.03 -8.09
N GLY A 97 17.01 15.52 -7.26
CA GLY A 97 17.21 15.98 -5.88
C GLY A 97 16.09 15.60 -4.93
N ILE A 98 15.21 14.66 -5.31
CA ILE A 98 14.14 14.15 -4.44
C ILE A 98 14.74 13.22 -3.40
N ILE A 99 15.53 12.22 -3.84
CA ILE A 99 16.30 11.37 -2.93
C ILE A 99 17.68 12.00 -2.75
N THR A 100 18.05 12.24 -1.50
CA THR A 100 19.33 12.90 -1.15
C THR A 100 20.38 11.93 -0.62
N ALA A 101 19.96 10.78 -0.09
CA ALA A 101 20.86 9.75 0.43
C ALA A 101 20.22 8.37 0.32
N VAL A 102 21.07 7.34 0.25
CA VAL A 102 20.67 5.93 0.22
C VAL A 102 21.48 5.17 1.27
N ALA A 103 20.79 4.39 2.10
CA ALA A 103 21.39 3.43 3.02
C ALA A 103 20.98 2.01 2.60
N MET A 104 21.96 1.12 2.44
CA MET A 104 21.71 -0.24 2.00
C MET A 104 22.63 -1.25 2.68
N ASN A 105 22.23 -2.52 2.65
CA ASN A 105 23.08 -3.61 3.11
C ASN A 105 24.17 -3.95 2.07
N GLY A 106 25.15 -4.78 2.47
CA GLY A 106 26.28 -5.14 1.61
C GLY A 106 25.92 -5.89 0.33
N ALA A 107 24.71 -6.45 0.20
CA ALA A 107 24.28 -7.06 -1.05
C ALA A 107 23.94 -6.03 -2.14
N GLY A 108 23.76 -4.75 -1.77
CA GLY A 108 23.45 -3.69 -2.72
C GLY A 108 24.55 -3.51 -3.76
N ILE A 109 25.81 -3.46 -3.35
CA ILE A 109 26.96 -3.31 -4.27
C ILE A 109 27.10 -4.49 -5.25
N ILE A 110 26.57 -5.66 -4.90
CA ILE A 110 26.64 -6.86 -5.75
C ILE A 110 25.59 -6.80 -6.85
N HIS A 111 24.44 -6.16 -6.58
CA HIS A 111 23.30 -6.09 -7.49
C HIS A 111 23.20 -4.75 -8.24
N ASP A 112 24.07 -3.79 -7.93
CA ASP A 112 24.22 -2.55 -8.66
C ASP A 112 25.17 -2.82 -9.84
N SER A 113 24.64 -2.87 -11.06
CA SER A 113 25.36 -3.20 -12.29
C SER A 113 24.99 -2.25 -13.42
#